data_AF-A0A0P1AUC6-F1
#
_entry.id   AF-A0A0P1AUC6-F1
#
_cell.length_a   1.000
_cell.length_b   1.000
_cell.length_c   1.000
_cell.angle_alpha   90.00
_cell.angle_beta   90.00
_cell.angle_gamma   90.00
#
_symmetry.space_group_name_H-M   'P 1'
#
loop_
_entity.id
_entity.type
_entity.pdbx_description
1 polymer ?
#
loop_
_entity_poly.entity_id
_entity_poly.type
_entity_poly.pdbx_seq_one_letter_code
_entity_poly.pdbx_strand_id
1 'polypeptide(L)'
;MGTTSANCDELQPPQLKRARKGTAGTRVTPFHKKHLIEFGLSVSARDAETADVVAVRCRFCTVFGREVSSKQTSSSWTFEGPPFRPENYRQHHIKNHPTKWQEYCSLPKAEMETVFDVPDNQRHANKMDAYLEPVSASLQFTVDRDIIEVIIGSV
;
A
#
# COMPACT_ATOMS: atom_id res chain seq x y z
N MET A 1 21.03 -21.31 18.48
CA MET A 1 20.33 -20.02 18.48
C MET A 1 19.61 -19.92 17.15
N GLY A 2 18.34 -20.32 17.11
CA GLY A 2 17.59 -20.47 15.85
C GLY A 2 16.86 -19.19 15.48
N THR A 3 17.19 -18.62 14.32
CA THR A 3 16.47 -17.51 13.72
C THR A 3 15.30 -18.07 12.91
N THR A 4 14.08 -17.98 13.44
CA THR A 4 12.88 -18.32 12.69
C THR A 4 12.52 -17.14 11.79
N SER A 5 13.08 -17.13 10.58
CA SER A 5 12.59 -16.27 9.50
C SER A 5 11.15 -16.69 9.18
N ALA A 6 10.21 -15.75 9.28
CA ALA A 6 8.85 -15.95 8.79
C ALA A 6 8.93 -16.05 7.26
N ASN A 7 8.86 -17.27 6.73
CA ASN A 7 8.98 -17.52 5.31
C ASN A 7 7.61 -17.36 4.65
N CYS A 8 7.41 -16.31 3.85
CA CYS A 8 6.15 -16.07 3.13
C CYS A 8 5.85 -17.12 2.03
N ASP A 9 6.79 -18.04 1.74
CA ASP A 9 6.54 -19.22 0.90
C ASP A 9 5.47 -20.15 1.50
N GLU A 10 5.32 -20.17 2.83
CA GLU A 10 4.29 -20.96 3.53
C GLU A 10 2.92 -20.25 3.60
N LEU A 11 2.72 -19.21 2.78
CA LEU A 11 1.42 -18.54 2.59
C LEU A 11 0.82 -18.78 1.20
N GLN A 12 1.39 -19.68 0.39
CA GLN A 12 0.64 -20.26 -0.73
C GLN A 12 -0.53 -21.09 -0.17
N PRO A 13 -1.77 -20.90 -0.66
CA PRO A 13 -2.88 -21.69 -0.18
C PRO A 13 -2.60 -23.17 -0.45
N PRO A 14 -2.84 -24.08 0.52
CA PRO A 14 -2.89 -25.50 0.20
C PRO A 14 -3.92 -25.66 -0.91
N GLN A 15 -3.57 -26.38 -1.97
CA GLN A 15 -4.46 -26.70 -3.08
C GLN A 15 -5.68 -27.45 -2.52
N LEU A 16 -6.72 -26.68 -2.14
CA LEU A 16 -7.94 -27.20 -1.54
C LEU A 16 -8.63 -28.05 -2.60
N LYS A 17 -8.56 -29.38 -2.42
CA LYS A 17 -9.38 -30.33 -3.14
C LYS A 17 -10.83 -29.86 -3.03
N ARG A 18 -11.47 -29.59 -4.18
CA ARG A 18 -12.81 -28.99 -4.27
C ARG A 18 -13.80 -29.76 -3.39
N ALA A 19 -14.15 -29.18 -2.24
CA ALA A 19 -15.19 -29.70 -1.36
C ALA A 19 -16.57 -29.31 -1.90
N ARG A 20 -17.53 -30.22 -1.73
CA ARG A 20 -18.88 -30.19 -2.30
C ARG A 20 -19.67 -28.92 -1.92
N LYS A 21 -20.52 -28.50 -2.85
CA LYS A 21 -21.41 -27.33 -2.78
C LYS A 21 -22.42 -27.49 -1.63
N GLY A 22 -22.11 -26.90 -0.48
CA GLY A 22 -23.07 -26.69 0.61
C GLY A 22 -23.79 -25.35 0.45
N THR A 23 -25.06 -25.32 0.85
CA THR A 23 -25.98 -24.19 0.73
C THR A 23 -25.43 -22.90 1.36
N ALA A 24 -25.43 -21.81 0.59
CA ALA A 24 -24.73 -20.58 0.89
C ALA A 24 -25.46 -19.71 1.92
N GLY A 25 -25.16 -19.92 3.20
CA GLY A 25 -25.25 -18.83 4.19
C GLY A 25 -24.08 -17.87 3.97
N THR A 26 -24.34 -16.56 3.90
CA THR A 26 -23.30 -15.53 3.78
C THR A 26 -22.37 -15.63 5.00
N ARG A 27 -21.22 -16.28 4.84
CA ARG A 27 -20.21 -16.36 5.91
C ARG A 27 -19.65 -14.96 6.14
N VAL A 28 -20.18 -14.26 7.14
CA VAL A 28 -19.65 -12.99 7.63
C VAL A 28 -18.40 -13.33 8.44
N THR A 29 -17.22 -13.19 7.83
CA THR A 29 -15.95 -13.32 8.57
C THR A 29 -15.60 -11.95 9.15
N PRO A 30 -15.65 -11.77 10.49
CA PRO A 30 -15.31 -10.50 11.11
C PRO A 30 -13.82 -10.16 10.91
N PHE A 31 -13.48 -8.88 11.08
CA PHE A 31 -12.10 -8.44 10.97
C PHE A 31 -11.26 -8.93 12.15
N HIS A 32 -10.09 -9.52 11.88
CA HIS A 32 -9.12 -9.87 12.92
C HIS A 32 -7.99 -8.84 13.00
N LYS A 33 -7.70 -8.34 14.21
CA LYS A 33 -6.64 -7.34 14.46
C LYS A 33 -5.27 -7.76 13.94
N LYS A 34 -4.95 -9.07 13.91
CA LYS A 34 -3.69 -9.59 13.35
C LYS A 34 -3.45 -9.17 11.90
N HIS A 35 -4.52 -8.94 11.14
CA HIS A 35 -4.42 -8.52 9.74
C HIS A 35 -3.75 -7.15 9.58
N LEU A 36 -3.77 -6.30 10.62
CA LEU A 36 -3.11 -4.99 10.57
C LEU A 36 -1.60 -5.12 10.36
N ILE A 37 -0.95 -6.04 11.07
CA ILE A 37 0.48 -6.28 10.94
C ILE A 37 0.76 -7.29 9.84
N GLU A 38 0.06 -8.43 9.82
CA GLU A 38 0.31 -9.51 8.84
C GLU A 38 0.20 -9.04 7.39
N PHE A 39 -0.71 -8.11 7.11
CA PHE A 39 -0.96 -7.59 5.76
C PHE A 39 -0.68 -6.09 5.62
N GLY A 40 -0.03 -5.43 6.60
CA GLY A 40 0.27 -4.00 6.50
C GLY A 40 -0.98 -3.13 6.26
N LEU A 41 -2.01 -3.30 7.09
CA LEU A 41 -3.29 -2.61 6.99
C LEU A 41 -3.50 -1.62 8.15
N SER A 42 -4.40 -0.67 7.95
CA SER A 42 -4.86 0.27 8.98
C SER A 42 -6.40 0.32 8.99
N VAL A 43 -7.01 0.54 10.16
CA VAL A 43 -8.48 0.71 10.22
C VAL A 43 -8.84 2.09 9.71
N SER A 44 -9.69 2.17 8.70
CA SER A 44 -10.13 3.46 8.13
C SER A 44 -11.51 3.88 8.62
N ALA A 45 -12.40 2.92 8.94
CA ALA A 45 -13.72 3.22 9.45
C ALA A 45 -14.22 2.12 10.39
N ARG A 46 -15.04 2.53 11.36
CA ARG A 46 -15.77 1.65 12.28
C ARG A 46 -17.25 1.97 12.22
N ASP A 47 -18.08 0.96 12.48
CA ASP A 47 -19.51 1.13 12.68
C ASP A 47 -19.77 2.05 13.88
N ALA A 48 -20.74 2.94 13.77
CA ALA A 48 -21.02 3.94 14.79
C ALA A 48 -21.70 3.34 16.03
N GLU A 49 -22.45 2.25 15.87
CA GLU A 49 -23.24 1.62 16.93
C GLU A 49 -22.48 0.44 17.56
N THR A 50 -21.88 -0.42 16.75
CA THR A 50 -21.23 -1.65 17.22
C THR A 50 -19.72 -1.51 17.42
N ALA A 51 -19.12 -0.41 16.94
CA ALA A 51 -17.67 -0.19 16.88
C ALA A 51 -16.88 -1.25 16.06
N ASP A 52 -17.58 -2.09 15.30
CA ASP A 52 -16.98 -3.09 14.42
C ASP A 52 -16.21 -2.43 13.29
N VAL A 53 -15.16 -3.09 12.81
CA VAL A 53 -14.39 -2.57 11.66
C VAL A 53 -15.22 -2.75 10.41
N VAL A 54 -15.53 -1.64 9.73
CA VAL A 54 -16.29 -1.63 8.46
C VAL A 54 -15.40 -1.34 7.26
N ALA A 55 -14.20 -0.79 7.48
CA ALA A 55 -13.24 -0.63 6.40
C ALA A 55 -11.79 -0.62 6.90
N VAL A 56 -10.90 -1.17 6.08
CA VAL A 56 -9.45 -1.15 6.31
C VAL A 56 -8.70 -0.66 5.08
N ARG A 57 -7.67 0.15 5.29
CA ARG A 57 -6.86 0.77 4.24
C ARG A 57 -5.50 0.11 4.14
N CYS A 58 -5.04 -0.09 2.92
CA CYS A 58 -3.70 -0.57 2.60
C CYS A 58 -2.65 0.48 2.98
N ARG A 59 -1.72 0.16 3.92
CA ARG A 59 -0.65 1.11 4.30
C ARG A 59 0.38 1.28 3.16
N PHE A 60 0.60 0.26 2.33
CA PHE A 60 1.49 0.35 1.17
C PHE A 60 1.03 1.43 0.19
N CYS A 61 -0.26 1.48 -0.15
CA CYS A 61 -0.82 2.53 -0.98
C CYS A 61 -0.56 3.93 -0.38
N THR A 62 -0.86 4.11 0.91
CA THR A 62 -0.75 5.43 1.54
C THR A 62 0.69 5.91 1.69
N VAL A 63 1.61 4.99 2.00
CA VAL A 63 3.00 5.32 2.32
C VAL A 63 3.86 5.36 1.06
N PHE A 64 3.82 4.30 0.25
CA PHE A 64 4.70 4.12 -0.90
C PHE A 64 4.03 4.44 -2.24
N GLY A 65 2.70 4.36 -2.32
CA GLY A 65 1.98 4.46 -3.59
C GLY A 65 2.01 3.16 -4.39
N ARG A 66 1.40 3.17 -5.58
CA ARG A 66 1.32 2.00 -6.47
C ARG A 66 2.60 1.85 -7.30
N GLU A 67 3.13 0.63 -7.39
CA GLU A 67 4.35 0.31 -8.15
C GLU A 67 4.07 -0.01 -9.63
N VAL A 68 2.93 -0.63 -9.94
CA VAL A 68 2.67 -1.25 -11.27
C VAL A 68 1.58 -0.53 -12.09
N SER A 69 1.51 0.81 -12.08
CA SER A 69 0.61 1.55 -13.00
C SER A 69 1.31 2.57 -13.89
N SER A 70 0.87 2.62 -15.15
CA SER A 70 1.21 3.67 -16.12
C SER A 70 0.49 5.00 -15.89
N LYS A 71 -0.47 5.07 -14.95
CA LYS A 71 -1.23 6.28 -14.61
C LYS A 71 -1.25 6.48 -13.09
N GLN A 72 -0.82 7.66 -12.64
CA GLN A 72 -1.00 8.15 -11.27
C GLN A 72 -2.52 8.26 -11.00
N THR A 73 -3.12 7.26 -10.37
CA THR A 73 -4.55 7.33 -9.97
C THR A 73 -4.73 6.77 -8.56
N SER A 74 -5.51 7.53 -7.78
CA SER A 74 -5.86 7.40 -6.36
C SER A 74 -4.77 6.83 -5.43
N SER A 75 -4.27 7.69 -4.55
CA SER A 75 -3.22 7.43 -3.56
C SER A 75 -3.54 6.39 -2.48
N SER A 76 -4.75 5.84 -2.41
CA SER A 76 -5.14 4.90 -1.35
C SER A 76 -6.15 3.86 -1.82
N TRP A 77 -5.96 2.60 -1.42
CA TRP A 77 -6.93 1.53 -1.58
C TRP A 77 -7.54 1.14 -0.22
N THR A 78 -8.87 1.05 -0.17
CA THR A 78 -9.64 0.64 1.00
C THR A 78 -10.41 -0.64 0.70
N PHE A 79 -10.36 -1.60 1.62
CA PHE A 79 -11.19 -2.80 1.63
C PHE A 79 -12.39 -2.56 2.54
N GLU A 80 -13.58 -2.62 1.96
CA GLU A 80 -14.84 -2.39 2.65
C GLU A 80 -15.49 -3.70 3.09
N GLY A 81 -16.00 -3.68 4.32
CA GLY A 81 -16.93 -4.64 4.89
C GLY A 81 -16.38 -6.04 5.14
N PRO A 82 -17.14 -6.83 5.93
CA PRO A 82 -17.01 -8.26 5.87
C PRO A 82 -17.59 -8.79 4.53
N PRO A 83 -17.00 -9.87 3.96
CA PRO A 83 -15.94 -10.66 4.57
C PRO A 83 -14.55 -10.05 4.33
N PHE A 84 -13.80 -9.85 5.41
CA PHE A 84 -12.41 -9.40 5.42
C PHE A 84 -11.46 -10.54 5.03
N ARG A 85 -11.44 -10.89 3.74
CA ARG A 85 -10.70 -12.05 3.22
C ARG A 85 -9.20 -11.73 3.06
N PRO A 86 -8.30 -12.48 3.74
CA PRO A 86 -6.85 -12.34 3.56
C PRO A 86 -6.38 -12.44 2.10
N GLU A 87 -7.08 -13.25 1.31
CA GLU A 87 -6.77 -13.43 -0.11
C GLU A 87 -6.89 -12.13 -0.90
N ASN A 88 -7.88 -11.29 -0.60
CA ASN A 88 -8.05 -10.02 -1.29
C ASN A 88 -6.88 -9.06 -1.01
N TYR A 89 -6.34 -9.08 0.22
CA TYR A 89 -5.17 -8.28 0.59
C TYR A 89 -3.94 -8.74 -0.19
N ARG A 90 -3.68 -10.06 -0.22
CA ARG A 90 -2.55 -10.63 -0.96
C ARG A 90 -2.63 -10.34 -2.46
N GLN A 91 -3.79 -10.55 -3.08
CA GLN A 91 -3.98 -10.25 -4.50
C GLN A 91 -3.76 -8.77 -4.81
N HIS A 92 -4.23 -7.88 -3.94
CA HIS A 92 -3.96 -6.46 -4.06
C HIS A 92 -2.45 -6.17 -3.95
N HIS A 93 -1.74 -6.73 -2.97
CA HIS A 93 -0.30 -6.51 -2.81
C HIS A 93 0.50 -7.02 -4.00
N ILE A 94 0.27 -8.26 -4.44
CA ILE A 94 0.98 -8.86 -5.59
C ILE A 94 0.77 -8.03 -6.86
N LYS A 95 -0.45 -7.50 -7.07
CA LYS A 95 -0.78 -6.72 -8.26
C LYS A 95 -0.24 -5.29 -8.22
N ASN A 96 -0.20 -4.67 -7.04
CA ASN A 96 0.00 -3.21 -6.92
C ASN A 96 1.32 -2.82 -6.24
N HIS A 97 1.88 -3.70 -5.41
CA HIS A 97 3.07 -3.48 -4.61
C HIS A 97 3.98 -4.73 -4.55
N PRO A 98 4.28 -5.40 -5.69
CA PRO A 98 5.03 -6.66 -5.67
C PRO A 98 6.37 -6.55 -4.93
N THR A 99 7.12 -5.46 -5.11
CA THR A 99 8.43 -5.28 -4.50
C THR A 99 8.31 -4.97 -3.01
N LYS A 100 7.53 -3.95 -2.62
CA LYS A 100 7.36 -3.59 -1.19
C LYS A 100 6.70 -4.70 -0.39
N TRP A 101 5.79 -5.47 -0.99
CA TRP A 101 5.21 -6.63 -0.34
C TRP A 101 6.23 -7.73 -0.07
N GLN A 102 7.10 -8.03 -1.04
CA GLN A 102 8.16 -9.02 -0.89
C GLN A 102 9.19 -8.60 0.18
N GLU A 103 9.59 -7.32 0.17
CA GLU A 103 10.45 -6.75 1.21
C GLU A 103 9.79 -6.93 2.58
N TYR A 104 8.53 -6.50 2.72
CA TYR A 104 7.78 -6.57 3.98
C TYR A 104 7.63 -8.00 4.50
N CYS A 105 7.35 -8.94 3.61
CA CYS A 105 7.27 -10.37 3.90
C CYS A 105 8.56 -10.96 4.49
N SER A 106 9.69 -10.36 4.16
CA SER A 106 11.02 -10.82 4.59
C SER A 106 11.46 -10.20 5.93
N LEU A 107 10.69 -9.24 6.46
CA LEU A 107 11.03 -8.55 7.69
C LEU A 107 10.66 -9.38 8.94
N PRO A 108 11.41 -9.24 10.04
CA PRO A 108 10.96 -9.75 11.32
C PRO A 108 9.74 -8.94 11.81
N LYS A 109 8.89 -9.60 12.61
CA LYS A 109 7.64 -9.01 13.11
C LYS A 109 7.83 -7.67 13.85
N ALA A 110 8.94 -7.53 14.58
CA ALA A 110 9.25 -6.28 15.29
C ALA A 110 9.46 -5.11 14.32
N GLU A 111 10.11 -5.36 13.18
CA GLU A 111 10.35 -4.34 12.16
C GLU A 111 9.07 -4.01 11.39
N MET A 112 8.24 -5.02 11.09
CA MET A 112 6.94 -4.86 10.40
C MET A 112 6.04 -3.78 11.02
N GLU A 113 6.08 -3.64 12.35
CA GLU A 113 5.28 -2.63 13.06
C GLU A 113 5.70 -1.19 12.71
N THR A 114 6.99 -0.98 12.45
CA THR A 114 7.63 0.34 12.27
C THR A 114 7.83 0.77 10.82
N VAL A 115 7.77 -0.16 9.85
CA VAL A 115 8.04 0.10 8.41
C VAL A 115 7.24 1.26 7.82
N PHE A 116 6.05 1.46 8.33
CA PHE A 116 5.10 2.45 7.83
C PHE A 116 5.01 3.70 8.72
N ASP A 117 5.86 3.82 9.74
CA ASP A 117 5.92 4.97 10.64
C ASP A 117 6.76 6.08 10.03
N VAL A 118 6.37 6.47 8.82
CA VAL A 118 6.97 7.58 8.08
C VAL A 118 6.29 8.90 8.46
N PRO A 119 7.02 10.03 8.47
CA PRO A 119 6.45 11.36 8.62
C PRO A 119 5.34 11.63 7.61
N ASP A 120 4.32 12.39 8.01
CA ASP A 120 3.11 12.58 7.19
C ASP A 120 3.41 13.27 5.85
N ASN A 121 4.38 14.19 5.83
CA ASN A 121 4.87 14.85 4.60
C ASN A 121 5.67 13.93 3.66
N GLN A 122 6.04 12.73 4.10
CA GLN A 122 6.75 11.75 3.28
C GLN A 122 5.82 10.69 2.69
N ARG A 123 4.57 10.62 3.15
CA ARG A 123 3.57 9.68 2.64
C ARG A 123 3.20 10.04 1.20
N HIS A 124 3.16 9.04 0.33
CA HIS A 124 2.76 9.22 -1.06
C HIS A 124 1.41 9.95 -1.20
N ALA A 125 0.42 9.63 -0.34
CA ALA A 125 -0.89 10.26 -0.40
C ALA A 125 -0.90 11.78 -0.16
N ASN A 126 0.16 12.33 0.43
CA ASN A 126 0.29 13.74 0.79
C ASN A 126 1.28 14.49 -0.12
N LYS A 127 1.93 13.82 -1.09
CA LYS A 127 2.81 14.48 -2.06
C LYS A 127 2.00 15.02 -3.23
N MET A 128 2.31 16.24 -3.67
CA MET A 128 1.70 16.85 -4.86
C MET A 128 1.87 15.97 -6.11
N ASP A 129 3.03 15.29 -6.23
CA ASP A 129 3.33 14.34 -7.30
C ASP A 129 2.30 13.22 -7.47
N ALA A 130 1.53 12.89 -6.42
CA ALA A 130 0.47 11.88 -6.50
C ALA A 130 -0.79 12.37 -7.26
N TYR A 131 -0.92 13.69 -7.45
CA TYR A 131 -2.07 14.32 -8.10
C TYR A 131 -1.70 15.06 -9.38
N LEU A 132 -0.40 15.28 -9.63
CA LEU A 132 0.11 15.87 -10.85
C LEU A 132 0.40 14.75 -11.87
N GLU A 133 -0.08 14.91 -13.11
CA GLU A 133 0.39 14.04 -14.19
C GLU A 133 1.91 14.19 -14.34
N PRO A 134 2.65 13.11 -14.66
CA PRO A 134 4.08 13.20 -14.93
C PRO A 134 4.26 13.97 -16.24
N VAL A 135 4.22 15.30 -16.16
CA VAL A 135 4.67 16.16 -17.24
C VAL A 135 6.18 16.01 -17.24
N SER A 136 6.72 15.32 -18.23
CA SER A 136 8.14 15.38 -18.57
C SER A 136 8.45 16.82 -19.03
N ALA A 137 8.49 17.76 -18.11
CA ALA A 137 8.80 19.14 -18.39
C ALA A 137 10.22 19.41 -17.89
N SER A 138 11.22 18.86 -18.60
CA SER A 138 12.48 19.59 -18.67
C SER A 138 12.17 20.92 -19.35
N LEU A 139 12.01 21.96 -18.55
CA LEU A 139 11.83 23.32 -19.04
C LEU A 139 13.17 23.79 -19.61
N GLN A 140 13.35 23.62 -20.91
CA GLN A 140 14.47 24.20 -21.62
C GLN A 140 14.10 25.64 -21.99
N PHE A 141 14.84 26.58 -21.42
CA PHE A 141 14.75 27.99 -21.80
C PHE A 141 16.03 28.36 -22.54
N THR A 142 15.88 28.95 -23.72
CA THR A 142 16.97 29.63 -24.39
C THR A 142 16.96 31.07 -23.92
N VAL A 143 17.92 31.43 -23.06
CA VAL A 143 18.04 32.79 -22.53
C VAL A 143 19.14 33.49 -23.31
N ASP A 144 18.86 34.71 -23.75
CA ASP A 144 19.84 35.53 -24.45
C ASP A 144 21.01 35.86 -23.50
N ARG A 145 22.23 35.82 -24.05
CA ARG A 145 23.46 36.03 -23.30
C ARG A 145 23.48 37.38 -22.59
N ASP A 146 22.90 38.39 -23.23
CA ASP A 146 22.84 39.76 -22.71
C ASP A 146 22.03 39.85 -21.41
N ILE A 147 21.02 38.97 -21.23
CA ILE A 147 20.20 38.91 -20.01
C ILE A 147 21.00 38.31 -18.83
N ILE A 148 21.83 37.30 -19.11
CA ILE A 148 22.67 36.66 -18.09
C ILE A 148 23.71 37.66 -17.56
N GLU A 149 24.35 38.41 -18.46
CA GLU A 149 25.38 39.39 -18.11
C GLU A 149 24.83 40.56 -17.28
N VAL A 150 23.57 40.95 -17.49
CA VAL A 150 22.92 42.07 -16.77
C VAL A 150 22.38 41.67 -15.39
N ILE A 151 21.81 40.47 -15.24
CA ILE A 151 21.07 40.10 -14.02
C ILE A 151 21.90 39.27 -13.04
N ILE A 152 22.73 38.36 -13.52
CA ILE A 152 23.42 37.37 -12.66
C ILE A 152 24.86 37.80 -12.35
N GLY A 153 25.42 38.72 -13.15
CA GLY A 153 26.79 39.20 -13.01
C GLY A 153 27.79 38.19 -13.57
N SER A 154 28.81 38.69 -14.26
CA SER A 154 29.83 37.89 -14.96
C SER A 154 30.48 36.86 -14.02
N VAL A 155 30.29 35.57 -14.32
CA VAL A 155 31.07 34.46 -13.74
C VAL A 155 32.47 34.38 -14.32
#